data_AF-A0A966XUR6-F1
#
_entry.id   AF-A0A966XUR6-F1
#
_cell.length_a   1.000
_cell.length_b   1.000
_cell.length_c   1.000
_cell.angle_alpha   90.00
_cell.angle_beta   90.00
_cell.angle_gamma   90.00
#
_symmetry.space_group_name_H-M   'P 1'
#
loop_
_entity.id
_entity.type
_entity.pdbx_description
1 polymer ?
#
loop_
_entity_poly.entity_id
_entity_poly.type
_entity_poly.pdbx_seq_one_letter_code
_entity_poly.pdbx_strand_id
1 'polypeptide(L)'
;VEAFAEQELPTFDFVVLHGVYTWVSPENRAAIERFLARHLRPGGVAYLSYNALPGWAQMQPLGRLIHELVDAGSGPIDGRVADALQVAGALRNADAHYFRANPQAGPLLDDVARRSDAYIVHEFCNRDWTPLFHADVARAMAAIKLEFAASADLCDHVDALDLTPDQADLLRDATSTTQREMLRDFMVQRRLRRDVYVKGARELPPAGASLQWGALRLALVVPRNEVPDGVDGAAGRLAFKAEVHGVLLDALANGPATVTDLRVTDARMAALDHAALREALLLLIGAGYVDPCTPADGDAARVVTTRQLNRAILERARWSGEIRHLASPVTGSGIEVARHDQLFLLAEQDREADAAVFAG
;
A
#
# COMPACT_ATOMS: atom_id res chain seq x y z
N VAL A 1 7.35 -12.32 22.84
CA VAL A 1 7.46 -12.62 21.40
C VAL A 1 8.13 -13.97 21.15
N GLU A 2 9.20 -14.34 21.89
CA GLU A 2 9.81 -15.68 21.80
C GLU A 2 8.82 -16.83 22.00
N ALA A 3 7.92 -16.72 22.98
CA ALA A 3 6.87 -17.70 23.23
C ALA A 3 5.86 -17.90 22.08
N PHE A 4 5.80 -16.99 21.08
CA PHE A 4 4.89 -17.10 19.93
C PHE A 4 5.55 -17.85 18.75
N ALA A 5 6.85 -17.64 18.50
CA ALA A 5 7.60 -18.34 17.45
C ALA A 5 7.80 -19.84 17.76
N GLU A 6 7.67 -20.21 19.04
CA GLU A 6 7.82 -21.59 19.50
C GLU A 6 6.48 -22.36 19.57
N GLN A 7 5.34 -21.69 19.39
CA GLN A 7 4.02 -22.33 19.42
C GLN A 7 3.86 -23.35 18.30
N GLU A 8 3.13 -24.42 18.59
CA GLU A 8 2.70 -25.38 17.57
C GLU A 8 1.53 -24.81 16.76
N LEU A 9 1.84 -23.84 15.91
CA LEU A 9 0.92 -23.29 14.92
C LEU A 9 1.02 -24.06 13.60
N PRO A 10 -0.08 -24.14 12.82
CA PRO A 10 -0.02 -24.72 11.48
C PRO A 10 0.93 -23.93 10.57
N THR A 11 1.20 -24.48 9.40
CA THR A 11 1.89 -23.75 8.35
C THR A 11 0.89 -22.94 7.52
N PHE A 12 1.30 -21.76 7.06
CA PHE A 12 0.49 -20.78 6.34
C PHE A 12 0.93 -20.65 4.88
N ASP A 13 -0.03 -20.40 4.00
CA ASP A 13 0.21 -20.06 2.59
C ASP A 13 0.57 -18.57 2.42
N PHE A 14 0.01 -17.71 3.28
CA PHE A 14 0.26 -16.26 3.29
C PHE A 14 0.52 -15.76 4.72
N VAL A 15 1.50 -14.88 4.90
CA VAL A 15 1.73 -14.14 6.15
C VAL A 15 1.86 -12.65 5.82
N VAL A 16 1.10 -11.81 6.53
CA VAL A 16 1.04 -10.36 6.29
C VAL A 16 1.56 -9.62 7.51
N LEU A 17 2.64 -8.86 7.34
CA LEU A 17 3.21 -7.96 8.33
C LEU A 17 3.02 -6.52 7.86
N HIS A 18 1.91 -5.90 8.27
CA HIS A 18 1.60 -4.53 7.89
C HIS A 18 1.84 -3.58 9.06
N GLY A 19 2.83 -2.69 8.93
CA GLY A 19 3.08 -1.62 9.90
C GLY A 19 3.73 -2.09 11.20
N VAL A 20 4.53 -3.17 11.16
CA VAL A 20 5.15 -3.76 12.36
C VAL A 20 6.68 -3.83 12.28
N TYR A 21 7.25 -4.15 11.11
CA TYR A 21 8.63 -4.63 11.01
C TYR A 21 9.69 -3.64 11.52
N THR A 22 9.50 -2.34 11.27
CA THR A 22 10.42 -1.28 11.71
C THR A 22 10.12 -0.74 13.10
N TRP A 23 9.04 -1.19 13.73
CA TRP A 23 8.57 -0.72 15.04
C TRP A 23 8.95 -1.64 16.20
N VAL A 24 9.64 -2.73 15.91
CA VAL A 24 10.04 -3.73 16.90
C VAL A 24 11.55 -3.84 16.98
N SER A 25 12.07 -4.24 18.15
CA SER A 25 13.50 -4.42 18.38
C SER A 25 14.14 -5.43 17.40
N PRO A 26 15.48 -5.39 17.22
CA PRO A 26 16.21 -6.40 16.44
C PRO A 26 15.91 -7.85 16.87
N GLU A 27 15.76 -8.10 18.17
CA GLU A 27 15.44 -9.42 18.73
C GLU A 27 14.05 -9.88 18.31
N ASN A 28 13.08 -8.97 18.30
CA ASN A 28 11.72 -9.25 17.84
C ASN A 28 11.65 -9.43 16.31
N ARG A 29 12.44 -8.69 15.52
CA ARG A 29 12.59 -8.96 14.08
C ARG A 29 13.17 -10.36 13.84
N ALA A 30 14.21 -10.75 14.58
CA ALA A 30 14.75 -12.09 14.49
C ALA A 30 13.72 -13.17 14.89
N ALA A 31 12.83 -12.89 15.85
CA ALA A 31 11.73 -13.80 16.18
C ALA A 31 10.68 -13.90 15.06
N ILE A 32 10.35 -12.79 14.40
CA ILE A 32 9.50 -12.77 13.19
C ILE A 32 10.14 -13.60 12.07
N GLU A 33 11.44 -13.42 11.82
CA GLU A 33 12.18 -14.17 10.81
C GLU A 33 12.16 -15.68 11.10
N ARG A 34 12.38 -16.08 12.37
CA ARG A 34 12.24 -17.49 12.79
C ARG A 34 10.82 -18.02 12.58
N PHE A 35 9.81 -17.22 12.89
CA PHE A 35 8.41 -17.58 12.65
C PHE A 35 8.15 -17.82 11.16
N LEU A 36 8.56 -16.91 10.27
CA LEU A 36 8.42 -17.07 8.82
C LEU A 36 9.19 -18.29 8.30
N ALA A 37 10.39 -18.52 8.81
CA ALA A 37 11.21 -19.68 8.47
C ALA A 37 10.54 -21.01 8.85
N ARG A 38 9.80 -21.07 9.96
CA ARG A 38 9.13 -22.28 10.45
C ARG A 38 7.73 -22.47 9.86
N HIS A 39 6.92 -21.41 9.84
CA HIS A 39 5.48 -21.51 9.60
C HIS A 39 5.05 -21.14 8.19
N LEU A 40 5.89 -20.49 7.37
CA LEU A 40 5.53 -20.27 5.97
C LEU A 40 5.81 -21.53 5.14
N ARG A 41 4.84 -21.99 4.35
CA ARG A 41 5.02 -23.16 3.48
C ARG A 41 5.99 -22.86 2.33
N PRO A 42 6.65 -23.88 1.75
CA PRO A 42 7.31 -23.73 0.45
C PRO A 42 6.30 -23.21 -0.59
N GLY A 43 6.68 -22.19 -1.36
CA GLY A 43 5.79 -21.44 -2.26
C GLY A 43 4.88 -20.43 -1.56
N GLY A 44 4.87 -20.38 -0.23
CA GLY A 44 4.11 -19.40 0.54
C GLY A 44 4.68 -17.99 0.40
N VAL A 45 3.80 -17.01 0.60
CA VAL A 45 4.07 -15.58 0.38
C VAL A 45 4.09 -14.82 1.70
N ALA A 46 5.13 -14.01 1.90
CA ALA A 46 5.22 -13.05 2.99
C ALA A 46 5.10 -11.62 2.44
N TYR A 47 4.12 -10.87 2.94
CA TYR A 47 4.01 -9.43 2.71
C TYR A 47 4.63 -8.70 3.90
N LEU A 48 5.53 -7.75 3.65
CA LEU A 48 6.16 -6.92 4.67
C LEU A 48 6.03 -5.44 4.29
N SER A 49 5.41 -4.63 5.14
CA SER A 49 5.54 -3.17 5.05
C SER A 49 6.47 -2.62 6.12
N TYR A 50 7.32 -1.68 5.71
CA TYR A 50 8.36 -1.12 6.56
C TYR A 50 8.80 0.28 6.14
N ASN A 51 9.13 1.12 7.12
CA ASN A 51 9.70 2.44 6.87
C ASN A 51 11.09 2.31 6.24
N ALA A 52 11.30 3.00 5.13
CA ALA A 52 12.46 2.82 4.27
C ALA A 52 13.43 4.00 4.33
N LEU A 53 14.72 3.69 4.17
CA LEU A 53 15.77 4.64 3.87
C LEU A 53 16.03 4.66 2.34
N PRO A 54 16.39 5.82 1.76
CA PRO A 54 16.76 7.07 2.44
C PRO A 54 15.60 8.01 2.79
N GLY A 55 14.35 7.72 2.41
CA GLY A 55 13.25 8.69 2.53
C GLY A 55 12.96 9.21 3.95
N TRP A 56 13.31 8.44 4.98
CA TRP A 56 13.21 8.87 6.39
C TRP A 56 14.47 9.55 6.96
N ALA A 57 15.60 9.53 6.25
CA ALA A 57 16.90 9.98 6.79
C ALA A 57 16.87 11.44 7.28
N GLN A 58 16.18 12.32 6.54
CA GLN A 58 16.07 13.73 6.92
C GLN A 58 15.21 13.95 8.17
N MET A 59 14.27 13.04 8.45
CA MET A 59 13.36 13.15 9.59
C MET A 59 13.84 12.48 10.86
N GLN A 60 14.65 11.44 10.75
CA GLN A 60 15.12 10.71 11.92
C GLN A 60 15.73 11.62 13.01
N PRO A 61 16.57 12.63 12.69
CA PRO A 61 17.09 13.55 13.71
C PRO A 61 16.00 14.39 14.39
N LEU A 62 15.02 14.89 13.63
CA LEU A 62 13.91 15.68 14.17
C LEU A 62 12.98 14.81 15.03
N GLY A 63 12.65 13.61 14.57
CA GLY A 63 11.87 12.64 15.33
C GLY A 63 12.55 12.26 16.65
N ARG A 64 13.87 12.03 16.61
CA ARG A 64 14.66 11.76 17.83
C ARG A 64 14.67 12.96 18.78
N LEU A 65 14.79 14.18 18.27
CA LEU A 65 14.70 15.38 19.10
C LEU A 65 13.34 15.47 19.80
N ILE A 66 12.23 15.29 19.06
CA ILE A 66 10.88 15.31 19.61
C ILE A 66 10.73 14.25 20.70
N HIS A 67 11.20 13.02 20.46
CA HIS A 67 11.17 11.94 21.44
C HIS A 67 11.85 12.31 22.76
N GLU A 68 13.09 12.80 22.69
CA GLU A 68 13.88 13.15 23.89
C GLU A 68 13.22 14.30 24.66
N LEU A 69 12.64 15.29 23.96
CA LEU A 69 11.92 16.39 24.60
C LEU A 69 10.62 15.93 25.28
N VAL A 70 9.87 15.03 24.65
CA VAL A 70 8.67 14.44 25.25
C VAL A 70 9.05 13.61 26.48
N ASP A 71 10.08 12.78 26.41
CA ASP A 71 10.50 11.91 27.51
C ASP A 71 11.04 12.71 28.71
N ALA A 72 11.79 13.78 28.45
CA ALA A 72 12.29 14.68 29.49
C ALA A 72 11.20 15.58 30.12
N GLY A 73 10.08 15.77 29.43
CA GLY A 73 8.96 16.59 29.90
C GLY A 73 8.26 15.99 31.12
N SER A 74 7.62 16.84 31.92
CA SER A 74 6.79 16.44 33.06
C SER A 74 5.32 16.82 32.84
N GLY A 75 4.38 15.98 33.30
CA GLY A 75 2.94 16.21 33.12
C GLY A 75 2.27 15.31 32.07
N PRO A 76 1.02 15.61 31.69
CA PRO A 76 0.26 14.83 30.71
C PRO A 76 0.97 14.72 29.36
N ILE A 77 0.83 13.57 28.68
CA ILE A 77 1.52 13.29 27.42
C ILE A 77 1.21 14.33 26.33
N ASP A 78 -0.05 14.74 26.19
CA ASP A 78 -0.49 15.73 25.20
C ASP A 78 0.24 17.08 25.40
N GLY A 79 0.38 17.52 26.65
CA GLY A 79 1.13 18.73 26.98
C GLY A 79 2.62 18.62 26.65
N ARG A 80 3.24 17.46 26.94
CA ARG A 80 4.65 17.20 26.62
C ARG A 80 4.90 17.19 25.11
N VAL A 81 3.97 16.65 24.33
CA VAL A 81 4.02 16.68 22.86
C VAL A 81 3.96 18.11 22.34
N ALA A 82 3.01 18.91 22.83
CA ALA A 82 2.90 20.32 22.46
C ALA A 82 4.18 21.11 22.77
N ASP A 83 4.76 20.92 23.96
CA ASP A 83 6.01 21.55 24.37
C ASP A 83 7.19 21.16 23.45
N ALA A 84 7.31 19.86 23.12
CA ALA A 84 8.35 19.37 22.22
C ALA A 84 8.24 19.98 20.82
N LEU A 85 7.02 20.07 20.27
CA LEU A 85 6.78 20.72 18.98
C LEU A 85 7.07 22.23 19.03
N GLN A 86 6.74 22.91 20.13
CA GLN A 86 7.08 24.32 20.32
C GLN A 86 8.59 24.54 20.32
N VAL A 87 9.37 23.69 21.00
CA VAL A 87 10.83 23.77 20.99
C VAL A 87 11.40 23.50 19.60
N ALA A 88 10.90 22.48 18.88
CA ALA A 88 11.30 22.21 17.51
C ALA A 88 10.99 23.40 16.57
N GLY A 89 9.82 24.03 16.74
CA GLY A 89 9.44 25.24 16.02
C GLY A 89 10.33 26.44 16.37
N ALA A 90 10.72 26.59 17.63
CA ALA A 90 11.65 27.63 18.06
C ALA A 90 13.04 27.43 17.43
N LEU A 91 13.55 26.20 17.33
CA LEU A 91 14.81 25.90 16.62
C LEU A 91 14.74 26.28 15.14
N ARG A 92 13.60 25.99 14.48
CA ARG A 92 13.36 26.41 13.10
C ARG A 92 13.39 27.93 12.98
N ASN A 93 12.66 28.63 13.85
CA ASN A 93 12.55 30.09 13.83
C ASN A 93 13.87 30.80 14.18
N ALA A 94 14.74 30.14 14.96
CA ALA A 94 16.09 30.59 15.26
C ALA A 94 17.10 30.32 14.12
N ASP A 95 16.62 29.83 12.97
CA ASP A 95 17.45 29.47 11.81
C ASP A 95 18.58 28.49 12.20
N ALA A 96 18.24 27.45 12.98
CA ALA A 96 19.22 26.42 13.34
C ALA A 96 19.78 25.74 12.09
N HIS A 97 21.09 25.46 12.08
CA HIS A 97 21.79 24.88 10.91
C HIS A 97 21.14 23.61 10.38
N TYR A 98 20.54 22.78 11.24
CA TYR A 98 19.80 21.58 10.84
C TYR A 98 18.70 21.88 9.81
N PHE A 99 17.87 22.90 10.03
CA PHE A 99 16.78 23.25 9.11
C PHE A 99 17.30 23.88 7.80
N ARG A 100 18.44 24.58 7.83
CA ARG A 100 19.11 25.06 6.61
C ARG A 100 19.67 23.91 5.76
N ALA A 101 20.31 22.94 6.42
CA ALA A 101 20.88 21.77 5.74
C ALA A 101 19.80 20.77 5.28
N ASN A 102 18.61 20.80 5.89
CA ASN A 102 17.50 19.90 5.61
C ASN A 102 16.21 20.71 5.38
N PRO A 103 16.06 21.39 4.23
CA PRO A 103 14.92 22.28 3.98
C PRO A 103 13.55 21.58 4.06
N GLN A 104 13.50 20.25 3.85
CA GLN A 104 12.27 19.46 3.97
C GLN A 104 11.85 19.22 5.43
N ALA A 105 12.73 19.38 6.42
CA ALA A 105 12.40 19.19 7.82
C ALA A 105 11.37 20.23 8.32
N GLY A 106 11.37 21.43 7.74
CA GLY A 106 10.41 22.48 8.07
C GLY A 106 8.97 22.11 7.72
N PRO A 107 8.64 21.85 6.43
CA PRO A 107 7.32 21.40 6.01
C PRO A 107 6.87 20.12 6.72
N LEU A 108 7.81 19.25 7.06
CA LEU A 108 7.49 17.99 7.71
C LEU A 108 7.19 18.16 9.20
N LEU A 109 7.84 19.10 9.88
CA LEU A 109 7.43 19.54 11.22
C LEU A 109 6.00 20.10 11.19
N ASP A 110 5.65 20.88 10.17
CA ASP A 110 4.28 21.41 10.02
C ASP A 110 3.27 20.28 9.78
N ASP A 111 3.63 19.25 9.00
CA ASP A 111 2.72 18.10 8.80
C ASP A 111 2.52 17.33 10.10
N VAL A 112 3.60 17.07 10.85
CA VAL A 112 3.55 16.40 12.15
C VAL A 112 2.68 17.18 13.13
N ALA A 113 2.82 18.50 13.19
CA ALA A 113 2.04 19.36 14.09
C ALA A 113 0.52 19.38 13.77
N ARG A 114 0.09 18.88 12.60
CA ARG A 114 -1.33 18.73 12.24
C ARG A 114 -1.91 17.37 12.59
N ARG A 115 -1.07 16.42 13.02
CA ARG A 115 -1.52 15.07 13.41
C ARG A 115 -1.97 15.06 14.86
N SER A 116 -2.70 14.01 15.25
CA SER A 116 -3.13 13.82 16.63
C SER A 116 -1.95 13.50 17.54
N ASP A 117 -2.02 13.89 18.81
CA ASP A 117 -0.96 13.57 19.79
C ASP A 117 -0.71 12.07 19.88
N ALA A 118 -1.77 11.25 19.79
CA ALA A 118 -1.66 9.80 19.72
C ALA A 118 -0.82 9.31 18.52
N TYR A 119 -0.98 9.94 17.34
CA TYR A 119 -0.15 9.64 16.18
C TYR A 119 1.32 10.02 16.43
N ILE A 120 1.58 11.20 17.00
CA ILE A 120 2.96 11.68 17.24
C ILE A 120 3.66 10.79 18.25
N VAL A 121 2.97 10.38 19.31
CA VAL A 121 3.50 9.42 20.29
C VAL A 121 3.78 8.08 19.63
N HIS A 122 2.85 7.54 18.83
CA HIS A 122 3.06 6.28 18.14
C HIS A 122 4.22 6.34 17.14
N GLU A 123 4.33 7.43 16.38
CA GLU A 123 5.31 7.59 15.29
C GLU A 123 6.72 7.91 15.82
N PHE A 124 6.84 8.77 16.85
CA PHE A 124 8.13 9.29 17.28
C PHE A 124 8.57 8.80 18.66
N CYS A 125 7.66 8.36 19.52
CA CYS A 125 8.01 7.95 20.88
C CYS A 125 8.21 6.44 21.06
N ASN A 126 8.14 5.66 19.98
CA ASN A 126 8.55 4.27 20.00
C ASN A 126 10.07 4.15 19.95
N ARG A 127 10.66 3.64 21.04
CA ARG A 127 12.12 3.50 21.22
C ARG A 127 12.80 2.63 20.17
N ASP A 128 12.08 1.64 19.62
CA ASP A 128 12.65 0.65 18.69
C ASP A 128 12.45 1.03 17.21
N TRP A 129 11.85 2.18 16.93
CA TRP A 129 11.59 2.63 15.57
C TRP A 129 12.89 2.82 14.77
N THR A 130 13.09 1.94 13.78
CA THR A 130 14.30 1.92 12.96
C THR A 130 13.94 1.72 11.48
N PRO A 131 13.85 2.80 10.68
CA PRO A 131 13.81 2.70 9.22
C PRO A 131 14.99 1.90 8.65
N LEU A 132 14.74 1.11 7.59
CA LEU A 132 15.70 0.15 7.03
C LEU A 132 15.93 0.39 5.54
N PHE A 133 17.10 0.06 5.04
CA PHE A 133 17.33 -0.05 3.59
C PHE A 133 16.72 -1.33 3.03
N HIS A 134 16.20 -1.28 1.81
CA HIS A 134 15.71 -2.48 1.12
C HIS A 134 16.77 -3.59 1.07
N ALA A 135 18.04 -3.25 0.84
CA ALA A 135 19.12 -4.24 0.79
C ALA A 135 19.28 -5.06 2.09
N ASP A 136 19.04 -4.44 3.24
CA ASP A 136 19.17 -5.12 4.53
C ASP A 136 17.98 -6.03 4.81
N VAL A 137 16.76 -5.57 4.48
CA VAL A 137 15.55 -6.40 4.59
C VAL A 137 15.61 -7.58 3.62
N ALA A 138 16.00 -7.34 2.36
CA ALA A 138 16.14 -8.38 1.37
C ALA A 138 17.18 -9.43 1.78
N ARG A 139 18.31 -9.01 2.38
CA ARG A 139 19.33 -9.94 2.90
C ARG A 139 18.82 -10.76 4.08
N ALA A 140 18.09 -10.15 5.02
CA ALA A 140 17.49 -10.84 6.15
C ALA A 140 16.46 -11.88 5.70
N MET A 141 15.58 -11.53 4.76
CA MET A 141 14.61 -12.47 4.18
C MET A 141 15.30 -13.59 3.40
N ALA A 142 16.33 -13.28 2.60
CA ALA A 142 17.08 -14.29 1.85
C ALA A 142 17.74 -15.33 2.78
N ALA A 143 18.21 -14.92 3.96
CA ALA A 143 18.82 -15.82 4.95
C ALA A 143 17.84 -16.90 5.46
N ILE A 144 16.53 -16.66 5.38
CA ILE A 144 15.47 -17.61 5.73
C ILE A 144 14.76 -18.20 4.50
N LYS A 145 15.42 -18.16 3.32
CA LYS A 145 14.94 -18.69 2.03
C LYS A 145 13.70 -17.98 1.48
N LEU A 146 13.50 -16.72 1.88
CA LEU A 146 12.50 -15.83 1.31
C LEU A 146 13.17 -14.95 0.26
N GLU A 147 12.74 -15.08 -0.99
CA GLU A 147 13.26 -14.33 -2.13
C GLU A 147 12.34 -13.15 -2.42
N PHE A 148 12.92 -11.97 -2.67
CA PHE A 148 12.14 -10.79 -3.05
C PHE A 148 11.47 -11.04 -4.40
N ALA A 149 10.14 -10.91 -4.44
CA ALA A 149 9.35 -11.08 -5.66
C ALA A 149 9.07 -9.74 -6.34
N ALA A 150 8.52 -8.78 -5.59
CA ALA A 150 8.17 -7.45 -6.11
C ALA A 150 7.80 -6.48 -4.98
N SER A 151 7.83 -5.17 -5.28
CA SER A 151 7.02 -4.18 -4.55
C SER A 151 5.53 -4.44 -4.80
N ALA A 152 4.73 -4.40 -3.74
CA ALA A 152 3.27 -4.42 -3.78
C ALA A 152 2.67 -3.05 -4.14
N ASP A 153 3.51 -2.01 -4.28
CA ASP A 153 3.08 -0.74 -4.83
C ASP A 153 3.12 -0.84 -6.36
N LEU A 154 1.95 -0.95 -6.98
CA LEU A 154 1.84 -1.28 -8.40
C LEU A 154 2.25 -0.11 -9.32
N CYS A 155 2.07 1.13 -8.86
CA CYS A 155 2.53 2.32 -9.56
C CYS A 155 4.05 2.31 -9.73
N ASP A 156 4.78 1.74 -8.76
CA ASP A 156 6.23 1.58 -8.89
C ASP A 156 6.61 0.76 -10.13
N HIS A 157 5.75 -0.08 -10.70
CA HIS A 157 6.12 -0.88 -11.87
C HIS A 157 5.97 -0.11 -13.18
N VAL A 158 5.57 1.16 -13.12
CA VAL A 158 5.47 2.09 -14.26
C VAL A 158 6.55 3.15 -14.12
N ASP A 159 7.75 2.88 -14.62
CA ASP A 159 8.91 3.77 -14.44
C ASP A 159 8.63 5.21 -14.90
N ALA A 160 7.88 5.40 -15.99
CA ALA A 160 7.55 6.72 -16.53
C ALA A 160 6.67 7.60 -15.61
N LEU A 161 6.06 7.02 -14.57
CA LEU A 161 5.26 7.74 -13.59
C LEU A 161 6.15 8.49 -12.57
N ASP A 162 7.24 7.85 -12.15
CA ASP A 162 8.06 8.33 -11.04
C ASP A 162 9.47 8.74 -11.45
N LEU A 163 9.94 8.33 -12.63
CA LEU A 163 11.32 8.50 -13.06
C LEU A 163 11.44 9.29 -14.35
N THR A 164 12.50 10.08 -14.45
CA THR A 164 12.95 10.65 -15.72
C THR A 164 13.56 9.56 -16.61
N PRO A 165 13.71 9.78 -17.93
CA PRO A 165 14.39 8.84 -18.82
C PRO A 165 15.80 8.47 -18.33
N ASP A 166 16.61 9.46 -17.93
CA ASP A 166 17.97 9.22 -17.41
C ASP A 166 17.97 8.36 -16.13
N GLN A 167 16.96 8.52 -15.26
CA GLN A 167 16.81 7.70 -14.06
C GLN A 167 16.39 6.26 -14.40
N ALA A 168 15.46 6.10 -15.36
CA ALA A 168 15.05 4.79 -15.84
C ALA A 168 16.23 4.04 -16.47
N ASP A 169 17.12 4.72 -17.19
CA ASP A 169 18.34 4.15 -17.76
C ASP A 169 19.27 3.60 -16.67
N LEU A 170 19.47 4.36 -15.59
CA LEU A 170 20.25 3.89 -14.44
C LEU A 170 19.63 2.66 -13.76
N LEU A 171 18.30 2.54 -13.73
CA LEU A 171 17.65 1.33 -13.21
C LEU A 171 17.82 0.13 -14.15
N ARG A 172 17.81 0.35 -15.47
CA ARG A 172 18.04 -0.71 -16.46
C ARG A 172 19.47 -1.24 -16.39
N ASP A 173 20.43 -0.39 -16.04
CA ASP A 173 21.85 -0.75 -15.90
C ASP A 173 22.18 -1.44 -14.55
N ALA A 174 21.20 -1.58 -13.64
CA ALA A 174 21.41 -2.26 -12.37
C ALA A 174 21.73 -3.75 -12.57
N THR A 175 22.75 -4.23 -11.87
CA THR A 175 23.29 -5.61 -12.01
C THR A 175 22.58 -6.64 -11.13
N SER A 176 21.70 -6.20 -10.23
CA SER A 176 20.90 -7.06 -9.37
C SER A 176 19.59 -6.39 -8.98
N THR A 177 18.58 -7.19 -8.62
CA THR A 177 17.28 -6.68 -8.14
C THR A 177 17.46 -5.79 -6.91
N THR A 178 18.29 -6.20 -5.95
CA THR A 178 18.58 -5.39 -4.76
C THR A 178 19.20 -4.04 -5.11
N GLN A 179 20.12 -4.00 -6.08
CA GLN A 179 20.70 -2.74 -6.55
C GLN A 179 19.65 -1.86 -7.23
N ARG A 180 18.82 -2.45 -8.11
CA ARG A 180 17.74 -1.74 -8.81
C ARG A 180 16.78 -1.08 -7.82
N GLU A 181 16.31 -1.85 -6.83
CA GLU A 181 15.38 -1.35 -5.81
C GLU A 181 16.02 -0.28 -4.92
N MET A 182 17.30 -0.44 -4.55
CA MET A 182 18.04 0.61 -3.83
C MET A 182 18.15 1.90 -4.64
N LEU A 183 18.53 1.83 -5.92
CA LEU A 183 18.63 3.02 -6.77
C LEU A 183 17.29 3.74 -6.88
N ARG A 184 16.19 2.99 -7.07
CA ARG A 184 14.84 3.55 -7.09
C ARG A 184 14.52 4.27 -5.78
N ASP A 185 14.81 3.67 -4.63
CA ASP A 185 14.51 4.29 -3.33
C ASP A 185 15.18 5.66 -3.16
N PHE A 186 16.37 5.83 -3.72
CA PHE A 186 17.06 7.13 -3.77
C PHE A 186 16.42 8.10 -4.75
N MET A 187 15.99 7.64 -5.92
CA MET A 187 15.35 8.47 -6.95
C MET A 187 14.01 9.06 -6.48
N VAL A 188 13.21 8.27 -5.77
CA VAL A 188 11.85 8.68 -5.35
C VAL A 188 11.74 9.04 -3.85
N GLN A 189 12.87 9.10 -3.14
CA GLN A 189 12.90 9.35 -1.68
C GLN A 189 11.93 8.43 -0.90
N ARG A 190 12.01 7.13 -1.19
CA ARG A 190 11.05 6.14 -0.68
C ARG A 190 10.99 6.13 0.85
N ARG A 191 9.81 6.41 1.41
CA ARG A 191 9.54 6.42 2.85
C ARG A 191 8.91 5.14 3.38
N LEU A 192 8.06 4.49 2.60
CA LEU A 192 7.37 3.27 3.00
C LEU A 192 7.48 2.25 1.88
N ARG A 193 8.08 1.11 2.18
CA ARG A 193 8.04 -0.05 1.29
C ARG A 193 6.96 -1.02 1.71
N ARG A 194 6.45 -1.74 0.72
CA ARG A 194 5.46 -2.80 0.83
C ARG A 194 5.97 -3.90 -0.08
N ASP A 195 6.75 -4.82 0.47
CA ASP A 195 7.49 -5.80 -0.32
C ASP A 195 6.86 -7.18 -0.17
N VAL A 196 6.85 -7.93 -1.27
CA VAL A 196 6.38 -9.31 -1.32
C VAL A 196 7.58 -10.24 -1.47
N TYR A 197 7.64 -11.25 -0.61
CA TYR A 197 8.67 -12.28 -0.63
C TYR A 197 8.03 -13.66 -0.78
N VAL A 198 8.69 -14.58 -1.49
CA VAL A 198 8.21 -15.95 -1.74
C VAL A 198 9.22 -16.95 -1.22
N LYS A 199 8.74 -18.00 -0.54
CA LYS A 199 9.62 -19.01 0.06
C LYS A 199 10.00 -20.08 -0.95
N GLY A 200 11.28 -20.14 -1.32
CA GLY A 200 11.76 -21.05 -2.36
C GLY A 200 11.02 -20.80 -3.68
N ALA A 201 11.18 -19.57 -4.20
CA ALA A 201 10.44 -19.13 -5.37
C ALA A 201 10.72 -20.03 -6.58
N ARG A 202 9.69 -20.27 -7.39
CA ARG A 202 9.80 -21.03 -8.64
C ARG A 202 9.17 -20.22 -9.74
N GLU A 203 10.00 -19.81 -10.71
CA GLU A 203 9.51 -19.07 -11.85
C GLU A 203 8.58 -19.95 -12.71
N LEU A 204 7.48 -19.34 -13.15
CA LEU A 204 6.62 -19.95 -14.14
C LEU A 204 7.31 -19.91 -15.51
N PRO A 205 7.23 -20.98 -16.31
CA PRO A 205 7.63 -20.91 -17.72
C PRO A 205 6.86 -19.79 -18.43
N PRO A 206 7.43 -19.13 -19.46
CA PRO A 206 6.80 -17.99 -20.12
C PRO A 206 5.35 -18.25 -20.56
N ALA A 207 5.07 -19.42 -21.15
CA ALA A 207 3.72 -19.80 -21.55
C ALA A 207 2.74 -19.89 -20.37
N GLY A 208 3.20 -20.41 -19.22
CA GLY A 208 2.40 -20.48 -18.00
C GLY A 208 2.14 -19.10 -17.41
N ALA A 209 3.15 -18.22 -17.39
CA ALA A 209 3.00 -16.84 -16.95
C ALA A 209 2.00 -16.07 -17.83
N SER A 210 2.09 -16.22 -19.16
CA SER A 210 1.14 -15.59 -20.11
C SER A 210 -0.28 -16.11 -19.93
N LEU A 211 -0.47 -17.40 -19.65
CA LEU A 211 -1.79 -17.98 -19.40
C LEU A 211 -2.41 -17.44 -18.11
N GLN A 212 -1.64 -17.42 -17.02
CA GLN A 212 -2.09 -16.88 -15.72
C GLN A 212 -2.40 -15.38 -15.82
N TRP A 213 -1.55 -14.63 -16.53
CA TRP A 213 -1.78 -13.22 -16.81
C TRP A 213 -3.06 -12.99 -17.62
N GLY A 214 -3.27 -13.76 -18.69
CA GLY A 214 -4.48 -13.68 -19.51
C GLY A 214 -5.76 -13.98 -18.73
N ALA A 215 -5.70 -14.92 -17.79
CA ALA A 215 -6.82 -15.32 -16.93
C ALA A 215 -7.12 -14.33 -15.79
N LEU A 216 -6.26 -13.33 -15.55
CA LEU A 216 -6.49 -12.33 -14.51
C LEU A 216 -7.78 -11.56 -14.84
N ARG A 217 -8.79 -11.70 -13.98
CA ARG A 217 -10.05 -10.97 -14.07
C ARG A 217 -9.91 -9.63 -13.39
N LEU A 218 -10.43 -8.59 -14.02
CA LEU A 218 -10.34 -7.20 -13.59
C LEU A 218 -11.74 -6.59 -13.58
N ALA A 219 -11.99 -5.66 -12.66
CA ALA A 219 -13.21 -4.88 -12.61
C ALA A 219 -12.91 -3.41 -12.35
N LEU A 220 -13.70 -2.53 -12.96
CA LEU A 220 -13.72 -1.12 -12.59
C LEU A 220 -14.34 -0.98 -11.20
N VAL A 221 -13.66 -0.30 -10.27
CA VAL A 221 -14.12 -0.13 -8.88
C VAL A 221 -14.61 1.28 -8.56
N VAL A 222 -14.50 2.20 -9.53
CA VAL A 222 -15.08 3.54 -9.47
C VAL A 222 -16.01 3.74 -10.67
N PRO A 223 -17.01 4.63 -10.59
CA PRO A 223 -17.80 4.99 -11.77
C PRO A 223 -16.93 5.51 -12.91
N ARG A 224 -17.20 5.07 -14.14
CA ARG A 224 -16.38 5.40 -15.33
C ARG A 224 -16.21 6.92 -15.55
N ASN A 225 -17.22 7.70 -15.22
CA ASN A 225 -17.25 9.15 -15.32
C ASN A 225 -16.47 9.87 -14.18
N GLU A 226 -16.07 9.15 -13.15
CA GLU A 226 -15.26 9.67 -12.02
C GLU A 226 -13.77 9.36 -12.18
N VAL A 227 -13.39 8.52 -13.15
CA VAL A 227 -11.99 8.26 -13.47
C VAL A 227 -11.36 9.53 -14.08
N PRO A 228 -10.29 10.10 -13.49
CA PRO A 228 -9.62 11.26 -14.04
C PRO A 228 -8.87 10.93 -15.34
N ASP A 229 -8.35 11.97 -16.00
CA ASP A 229 -7.60 11.85 -17.25
C ASP A 229 -6.10 11.52 -17.07
N GLY A 230 -5.69 11.12 -15.87
CA GLY A 230 -4.30 10.82 -15.54
C GLY A 230 -4.07 10.66 -14.04
N VAL A 231 -2.84 10.28 -13.71
CA VAL A 231 -2.38 10.04 -12.33
C VAL A 231 -1.10 10.83 -12.08
N ASP A 232 -0.92 11.31 -10.84
CA ASP A 232 0.27 12.04 -10.43
C ASP A 232 1.29 11.09 -9.81
N GLY A 233 2.55 11.23 -10.22
CA GLY A 233 3.71 10.52 -9.67
C GLY A 233 4.86 11.46 -9.35
N ALA A 234 6.00 10.90 -8.95
CA ALA A 234 7.17 11.69 -8.57
C ALA A 234 7.78 12.48 -9.74
N ALA A 235 7.61 12.01 -10.99
CA ALA A 235 8.05 12.73 -12.19
C ALA A 235 7.03 13.75 -12.71
N GLY A 236 5.83 13.80 -12.11
CA GLY A 236 4.73 14.69 -12.50
C GLY A 236 3.47 13.93 -12.90
N ARG A 237 2.57 14.61 -13.62
CA ARG A 237 1.30 14.04 -14.07
C ARG A 237 1.48 13.19 -15.32
N LEU A 238 1.11 11.91 -15.24
CA LEU A 238 1.04 11.00 -16.37
C LEU A 238 -0.40 10.95 -16.90
N ALA A 239 -0.62 11.49 -18.11
CA ALA A 239 -1.92 11.50 -18.74
C ALA A 239 -2.32 10.11 -19.27
N PHE A 240 -3.57 9.75 -19.08
CA PHE A 240 -4.17 8.56 -19.66
C PHE A 240 -4.40 8.75 -21.16
N LYS A 241 -3.86 7.83 -21.93
CA LYS A 241 -4.08 7.73 -23.38
C LYS A 241 -5.49 7.22 -23.67
N ALA A 242 -6.32 8.00 -24.36
CA ALA A 242 -7.70 7.63 -24.68
C ALA A 242 -7.78 6.34 -25.52
N GLU A 243 -6.82 6.16 -26.43
CA GLU A 243 -6.69 5.01 -27.30
C GLU A 243 -6.26 3.72 -26.58
N VAL A 244 -5.81 3.82 -25.32
CA VAL A 244 -5.45 2.67 -24.47
C VAL A 244 -6.31 2.60 -23.22
N HIS A 245 -6.09 3.51 -22.28
CA HIS A 245 -6.75 3.53 -20.98
C HIS A 245 -8.25 3.76 -21.15
N GLY A 246 -8.66 4.67 -22.05
CA GLY A 246 -10.08 4.91 -22.33
C GLY A 246 -10.80 3.65 -22.78
N VAL A 247 -10.22 2.91 -23.73
CA VAL A 247 -10.77 1.64 -24.24
C VAL A 247 -10.90 0.59 -23.15
N LEU A 248 -9.87 0.44 -22.30
CA LEU A 248 -9.88 -0.50 -21.18
C LEU A 248 -10.96 -0.14 -20.15
N LEU A 249 -11.06 1.13 -19.80
CA LEU A 249 -12.05 1.64 -18.84
C LEU A 249 -13.48 1.49 -19.37
N ASP A 250 -13.70 1.78 -20.66
CA ASP A 250 -15.02 1.62 -21.30
C ASP A 250 -15.42 0.14 -21.39
N ALA A 251 -14.47 -0.77 -21.64
CA ALA A 251 -14.70 -2.20 -21.60
C ALA A 251 -15.12 -2.66 -20.20
N LEU A 252 -14.36 -2.26 -19.17
CA LEU A 252 -14.62 -2.65 -17.78
C LEU A 252 -15.87 -1.98 -17.18
N ALA A 253 -16.33 -0.86 -17.74
CA ALA A 253 -17.61 -0.26 -17.38
C ALA A 253 -18.81 -1.15 -17.71
N ASN A 254 -18.67 -2.10 -18.65
CA ASN A 254 -19.71 -3.09 -18.96
C ASN A 254 -19.69 -4.32 -18.03
N GLY A 255 -18.70 -4.41 -17.15
CA GLY A 255 -18.56 -5.48 -16.17
C GLY A 255 -17.14 -6.06 -16.10
N PRO A 256 -16.90 -6.97 -15.14
CA PRO A 256 -15.59 -7.58 -14.97
C PRO A 256 -15.17 -8.42 -16.18
N ALA A 257 -13.93 -8.29 -16.62
CA ALA A 257 -13.39 -8.98 -17.80
C ALA A 257 -11.98 -9.53 -17.53
N THR A 258 -11.60 -10.61 -18.21
CA THR A 258 -10.21 -11.10 -18.14
C THR A 258 -9.28 -10.25 -19.01
N VAL A 259 -7.98 -10.29 -18.74
CA VAL A 259 -6.98 -9.64 -19.60
C VAL A 259 -7.07 -10.17 -21.05
N THR A 260 -7.37 -11.46 -21.22
CA THR A 260 -7.62 -12.04 -22.55
C THR A 260 -8.86 -11.44 -23.23
N ASP A 261 -9.96 -11.22 -22.49
CA ASP A 261 -11.14 -10.56 -23.03
C ASP A 261 -10.83 -9.11 -23.43
N LEU A 262 -10.16 -8.36 -22.54
CA LEU A 262 -9.77 -6.97 -22.79
C LEU A 262 -8.86 -6.83 -24.02
N ARG A 263 -8.00 -7.83 -24.27
CA ARG A 263 -7.11 -7.85 -25.44
C ARG A 263 -7.88 -7.89 -26.75
N VAL A 264 -9.06 -8.52 -26.79
CA VAL A 264 -9.85 -8.72 -28.02
C VAL A 264 -11.03 -7.76 -28.14
N THR A 265 -11.28 -6.91 -27.14
CA THR A 265 -12.37 -5.94 -27.16
C THR A 265 -12.22 -4.88 -28.27
N ASP A 266 -10.99 -4.54 -28.67
CA ASP A 266 -10.72 -3.52 -29.67
C ASP A 266 -9.44 -3.85 -30.46
N ALA A 267 -9.40 -3.52 -31.75
CA ALA A 267 -8.24 -3.74 -32.62
C ALA A 267 -6.97 -3.03 -32.10
N ARG A 268 -7.11 -1.88 -31.42
CA ARG A 268 -6.02 -1.17 -30.76
C ARG A 268 -5.44 -2.00 -29.61
N MET A 269 -6.29 -2.66 -28.83
CA MET A 269 -5.83 -3.52 -27.72
C MET A 269 -5.13 -4.76 -28.26
N ALA A 270 -5.64 -5.34 -29.35
CA ALA A 270 -5.01 -6.47 -30.01
C ALA A 270 -3.62 -6.14 -30.58
N ALA A 271 -3.39 -4.87 -31.00
CA ALA A 271 -2.13 -4.40 -31.57
C ALA A 271 -1.06 -4.03 -30.52
N LEU A 272 -1.44 -3.77 -29.26
CA LEU A 272 -0.49 -3.49 -28.19
C LEU A 272 0.34 -4.73 -27.87
N ASP A 273 1.64 -4.54 -27.65
CA ASP A 273 2.48 -5.60 -27.11
C ASP A 273 2.07 -5.96 -25.65
N HIS A 274 2.68 -7.02 -25.13
CA HIS A 274 2.39 -7.50 -23.78
C HIS A 274 2.85 -6.53 -22.69
N ALA A 275 3.97 -5.82 -22.90
CA ALA A 275 4.54 -4.91 -21.92
C ALA A 275 3.67 -3.65 -21.78
N ALA A 276 3.25 -3.06 -22.90
CA ALA A 276 2.41 -1.88 -22.95
C ALA A 276 1.02 -2.13 -22.34
N LEU A 277 0.39 -3.27 -22.60
CA LEU A 277 -0.88 -3.61 -21.94
C LEU A 277 -0.68 -3.83 -20.44
N ARG A 278 0.40 -4.53 -20.05
CA ARG A 278 0.72 -4.75 -18.64
C ARG A 278 0.95 -3.43 -17.90
N GLU A 279 1.71 -2.52 -18.47
CA GLU A 279 1.96 -1.19 -17.90
C GLU A 279 0.67 -0.39 -17.74
N ALA A 280 -0.18 -0.34 -18.78
CA ALA A 280 -1.47 0.36 -18.71
C ALA A 280 -2.39 -0.21 -17.62
N LEU A 281 -2.45 -1.54 -17.48
CA LEU A 281 -3.23 -2.19 -16.42
C LEU A 281 -2.65 -1.96 -15.04
N LEU A 282 -1.32 -2.05 -14.86
CA LEU A 282 -0.65 -1.76 -13.60
C LEU A 282 -0.90 -0.31 -13.15
N LEU A 283 -0.93 0.64 -14.09
CA LEU A 283 -1.23 2.03 -13.80
C LEU A 283 -2.67 2.20 -13.28
N LEU A 284 -3.65 1.60 -13.97
CA LEU A 284 -5.06 1.68 -13.56
C LEU A 284 -5.33 1.00 -12.22
N ILE A 285 -4.63 -0.11 -11.94
CA ILE A 285 -4.75 -0.83 -10.67
C ILE A 285 -4.03 -0.08 -9.55
N GLY A 286 -2.79 0.37 -9.79
CA GLY A 286 -2.02 1.14 -8.81
C GLY A 286 -2.68 2.46 -8.43
N ALA A 287 -3.37 3.10 -9.38
CA ALA A 287 -4.16 4.30 -9.14
C ALA A 287 -5.51 4.04 -8.45
N GLY A 288 -5.90 2.77 -8.26
CA GLY A 288 -7.12 2.38 -7.54
C GLY A 288 -8.41 2.51 -8.35
N TYR A 289 -8.34 2.56 -9.69
CA TYR A 289 -9.54 2.63 -10.54
C TYR A 289 -10.04 1.25 -10.98
N VAL A 290 -9.14 0.28 -11.03
CA VAL A 290 -9.41 -1.11 -11.44
C VAL A 290 -8.84 -2.05 -10.39
N ASP A 291 -9.59 -3.08 -10.00
CA ASP A 291 -9.08 -4.11 -9.07
C ASP A 291 -9.03 -5.50 -9.71
N PRO A 292 -8.03 -6.32 -9.35
CA PRO A 292 -8.07 -7.76 -9.53
C PRO A 292 -9.32 -8.37 -8.89
N CYS A 293 -9.89 -9.34 -9.59
CA CYS A 293 -11.10 -10.02 -9.18
C CYS A 293 -10.85 -11.47 -8.81
N THR A 294 -11.70 -11.97 -7.92
CA THR A 294 -11.84 -13.41 -7.74
C THR A 294 -12.35 -14.07 -9.04
N PRO A 295 -12.03 -15.35 -9.29
CA PRO A 295 -12.56 -16.09 -10.43
C PRO A 295 -14.08 -15.99 -10.49
N ALA A 296 -14.67 -15.90 -11.68
CA ALA A 296 -16.13 -15.77 -11.85
C ALA A 296 -16.90 -16.93 -11.19
N ASP A 297 -16.30 -18.10 -11.14
CA ASP A 297 -16.83 -19.25 -10.41
C ASP A 297 -17.05 -18.90 -8.93
N GLY A 298 -18.29 -19.06 -8.49
CA GLY A 298 -18.71 -18.76 -7.12
C GLY A 298 -19.18 -17.32 -6.87
N ASP A 299 -19.25 -16.44 -7.89
CA ASP A 299 -19.77 -15.07 -7.75
C ASP A 299 -21.16 -15.09 -7.05
N ALA A 300 -22.07 -15.94 -7.51
CA ALA A 300 -23.42 -16.05 -6.94
C ALA A 300 -23.42 -16.45 -5.45
N ALA A 301 -22.53 -17.36 -5.05
CA ALA A 301 -22.41 -17.78 -3.65
C ALA A 301 -21.81 -16.66 -2.80
N ARG A 302 -20.75 -15.99 -3.30
CA ARG A 302 -20.12 -14.85 -2.62
C ARG A 302 -21.08 -13.69 -2.43
N VAL A 303 -21.95 -13.40 -3.39
CA VAL A 303 -22.99 -12.36 -3.25
C VAL A 303 -23.83 -12.58 -1.99
N VAL A 304 -24.21 -13.82 -1.69
CA VAL A 304 -25.02 -14.14 -0.51
C VAL A 304 -24.25 -13.83 0.78
N THR A 305 -23.02 -14.34 0.91
CA THR A 305 -22.21 -14.15 2.13
C THR A 305 -21.78 -12.70 2.32
N THR A 306 -21.42 -12.04 1.22
CA THR A 306 -21.01 -10.63 1.23
C THR A 306 -22.15 -9.71 1.62
N ARG A 307 -23.39 -9.98 1.16
CA ARG A 307 -24.57 -9.22 1.59
C ARG A 307 -24.83 -9.36 3.10
N GLN A 308 -24.62 -10.54 3.66
CA GLN A 308 -24.79 -10.75 5.11
C GLN A 308 -23.77 -9.95 5.92
N LEU A 309 -22.49 -9.99 5.54
CA LEU A 309 -21.45 -9.20 6.19
C LEU A 309 -21.71 -7.70 6.02
N ASN A 310 -22.02 -7.25 4.80
CA ASN A 310 -22.30 -5.85 4.52
C ASN A 310 -23.51 -5.37 5.31
N ARG A 311 -24.57 -6.16 5.46
CA ARG A 311 -25.70 -5.81 6.33
C ARG A 311 -25.26 -5.52 7.76
N ALA A 312 -24.40 -6.36 8.34
CA ALA A 312 -23.89 -6.14 9.70
C ALA A 312 -23.02 -4.86 9.80
N ILE A 313 -22.21 -4.56 8.77
CA ILE A 313 -21.43 -3.32 8.70
C ILE A 313 -22.35 -2.10 8.61
N LEU A 314 -23.35 -2.16 7.74
CA LEU A 314 -24.33 -1.08 7.54
C LEU A 314 -25.11 -0.80 8.82
N GLU A 315 -25.59 -1.83 9.53
CA GLU A 315 -26.27 -1.64 10.82
C GLU A 315 -25.38 -0.95 11.86
N ARG A 316 -24.10 -1.33 11.92
CA ARG A 316 -23.11 -0.68 12.80
C ARG A 316 -22.89 0.78 12.44
N ALA A 317 -23.05 1.16 11.16
CA ALA A 317 -22.88 2.53 10.67
C ALA A 317 -23.81 3.53 11.39
N ARG A 318 -24.96 3.07 11.91
CA ARG A 318 -25.89 3.89 12.71
C ARG A 318 -25.22 4.60 13.89
N TRP A 319 -24.23 3.97 14.53
CA TRP A 319 -23.57 4.51 15.72
C TRP A 319 -22.03 4.53 15.67
N SER A 320 -21.39 4.01 14.61
CA SER A 320 -19.94 4.06 14.45
C SER A 320 -19.53 4.26 12.98
N GLY A 321 -18.52 5.09 12.73
CA GLY A 321 -17.91 5.28 11.41
C GLY A 321 -16.56 4.59 11.24
N GLU A 322 -16.24 3.63 12.11
CA GLU A 322 -14.95 2.93 12.17
C GLU A 322 -14.69 2.10 10.91
N ILE A 323 -15.70 1.39 10.41
CA ILE A 323 -15.59 0.57 9.20
C ILE A 323 -16.08 1.39 8.01
N ARG A 324 -15.15 1.73 7.12
CA ARG A 324 -15.41 2.54 5.91
C ARG A 324 -15.46 1.74 4.61
N HIS A 325 -15.55 0.42 4.71
CA HIS A 325 -15.51 -0.45 3.54
C HIS A 325 -16.66 -1.45 3.57
N LEU A 326 -17.24 -1.73 2.41
CA LEU A 326 -18.15 -2.86 2.19
C LEU A 326 -17.42 -3.94 1.42
N ALA A 327 -17.61 -5.21 1.81
CA ALA A 327 -17.03 -6.32 1.07
C ALA A 327 -17.64 -6.40 -0.34
N SER A 328 -16.82 -6.72 -1.33
CA SER A 328 -17.23 -6.93 -2.72
C SER A 328 -17.16 -8.41 -3.07
N PRO A 329 -18.25 -9.01 -3.62
CA PRO A 329 -18.25 -10.40 -4.02
C PRO A 329 -17.44 -10.65 -5.31
N VAL A 330 -17.11 -9.59 -6.04
CA VAL A 330 -16.37 -9.64 -7.31
C VAL A 330 -14.87 -9.55 -7.06
N THR A 331 -14.43 -8.50 -6.37
CA THR A 331 -13.00 -8.28 -6.09
C THR A 331 -12.48 -9.17 -4.96
N GLY A 332 -13.36 -9.60 -4.05
CA GLY A 332 -12.96 -10.29 -2.82
C GLY A 332 -12.26 -9.36 -1.81
N SER A 333 -12.26 -8.05 -2.07
CA SER A 333 -11.70 -6.99 -1.23
C SER A 333 -12.82 -6.10 -0.66
N GLY A 334 -12.44 -5.12 0.16
CA GLY A 334 -13.35 -4.06 0.62
C GLY A 334 -13.32 -2.87 -0.34
N ILE A 335 -14.49 -2.37 -0.72
CA ILE A 335 -14.67 -1.12 -1.49
C ILE A 335 -15.01 -0.01 -0.50
N GLU A 336 -14.31 1.12 -0.60
CA GLU A 336 -14.55 2.26 0.27
C GLU A 336 -15.96 2.81 0.04
N VAL A 337 -16.71 2.95 1.13
CA VAL A 337 -18.04 3.55 1.15
C VAL A 337 -18.13 4.38 2.42
N ALA A 338 -18.24 5.70 2.27
CA ALA A 338 -18.28 6.60 3.40
C ALA A 338 -19.50 6.30 4.29
N ARG A 339 -19.39 6.60 5.60
CA ARG A 339 -20.47 6.33 6.56
C ARG A 339 -21.82 6.90 6.11
N HIS A 340 -21.82 8.08 5.50
CA HIS A 340 -23.03 8.71 4.99
C HIS A 340 -23.71 7.82 3.93
N ASP A 341 -22.96 7.38 2.92
CA ASP A 341 -23.47 6.50 1.86
C ASP A 341 -23.89 5.13 2.40
N GLN A 342 -23.20 4.61 3.41
CA GLN A 342 -23.62 3.40 4.14
C GLN A 342 -25.02 3.56 4.74
N LEU A 343 -25.32 4.70 5.36
CA LEU A 343 -26.66 4.94 5.94
C LEU A 343 -27.74 5.02 4.85
N PHE A 344 -27.45 5.61 3.69
CA PHE A 344 -28.37 5.58 2.55
C PHE A 344 -28.61 4.15 2.02
N LEU A 345 -27.56 3.36 1.86
CA LEU A 345 -27.67 1.96 1.45
C LEU A 345 -28.48 1.13 2.45
N LEU A 346 -28.34 1.42 3.75
CA LEU A 346 -29.14 0.77 4.79
C LEU A 346 -30.61 1.17 4.71
N ALA A 347 -30.90 2.47 4.55
CA ALA A 347 -32.26 2.98 4.39
C ALA A 347 -32.96 2.34 3.18
N GLU A 348 -32.25 2.20 2.06
CA GLU A 348 -32.76 1.53 0.86
C GLU A 348 -33.07 0.04 1.13
N GLN A 349 -32.18 -0.67 1.83
CA GLN A 349 -32.41 -2.08 2.21
C GLN A 349 -33.59 -2.25 3.16
N ASP A 350 -33.79 -1.29 4.07
CA ASP A 350 -34.90 -1.26 5.02
C ASP A 350 -36.21 -0.76 4.40
N ARG A 351 -36.15 -0.25 3.16
CA ARG A 351 -37.27 0.36 2.43
C ARG A 351 -37.87 1.55 3.20
N GLU A 352 -36.99 2.34 3.82
CA GLU A 352 -37.37 3.56 4.52
C GLU A 352 -37.93 4.59 3.54
N ALA A 353 -39.00 5.28 3.94
CA ALA A 353 -39.69 6.25 3.07
C ALA A 353 -38.88 7.55 2.86
N ASP A 354 -38.03 7.92 3.83
CA ASP A 354 -37.17 9.10 3.76
C ASP A 354 -35.75 8.74 4.20
N ALA A 355 -34.92 8.39 3.22
CA ALA A 355 -33.52 8.03 3.45
C ALA A 355 -32.67 9.21 3.98
N ALA A 356 -33.07 10.46 3.70
CA ALA A 356 -32.33 11.63 4.16
C ALA A 356 -32.54 11.87 5.66
N VAL A 357 -33.77 11.67 6.16
CA VAL A 357 -34.07 11.70 7.60
C VAL A 357 -33.39 10.55 8.34
N PHE A 358 -33.29 9.39 7.70
CA PHE A 358 -32.63 8.22 8.29
C PHE A 358 -31.10 8.37 8.37
N ALA A 359 -30.48 9.03 7.39
CA ALA A 359 -29.03 9.17 7.27
C ALA A 359 -28.45 10.44 7.92
N GLY A 360 -29.30 11.41 8.26
CA GLY A 360 -28.95 12.63 9.01
C GLY A 360 -28.92 12.40 10.51
#